data_AF-A0A955YCI1-F1
#
_entry.id   AF-A0A955YCI1-F1
#
_cell.length_a   1.000
_cell.length_b   1.000
_cell.length_c   1.000
_cell.angle_alpha   90.00
_cell.angle_beta   90.00
_cell.angle_gamma   90.00
#
_symmetry.space_group_name_H-M   'P 1'
#
loop_
_entity.id
_entity.type
_entity.pdbx_description
1 polymer ?
#
loop_
_entity_poly.entity_id
_entity_poly.type
_entity_poly.pdbx_seq_one_letter_code
_entity_poly.pdbx_strand_id
1 'polypeptide(L)'
;MLPDGPTQPDHPVTLVDWASAVAFCRWEAARTGLGWRLPDELEWEKAARGVDGRPFVWGDQPEAGWANVLSGTSDTPRPSPVGAWPTDVSPYGVFGLAGNTRDWCGNVWEAGGPPCPGGALQIVPAAADDERFRAVRGGAW
;
A
#
# COMPACT_ATOMS: atom_id res chain seq x y z
N MET A 1 18.24 16.82 3.43
CA MET A 1 17.54 17.86 4.22
C MET A 1 16.25 18.13 3.46
N LEU A 2 15.11 17.62 3.95
CA LEU A 2 13.83 18.00 3.36
C LEU A 2 13.55 19.47 3.74
N PRO A 3 13.10 20.32 2.81
CA PRO A 3 12.91 21.75 3.07
C PRO A 3 11.85 21.96 4.16
N ASP A 4 12.04 23.00 4.97
CA ASP A 4 11.24 23.40 6.14
C ASP A 4 9.78 23.83 5.79
N GLY A 5 9.03 22.99 5.09
CA GLY A 5 7.58 23.09 5.03
C GLY A 5 6.96 22.60 6.34
N PRO A 6 5.70 22.98 6.66
CA PRO A 6 5.02 22.42 7.83
C PRO A 6 5.03 20.90 7.72
N THR A 7 5.60 20.24 8.73
CA THR A 7 5.49 18.78 8.83
C THR A 7 4.01 18.44 8.83
N GLN A 8 3.60 17.57 7.91
CA GLN A 8 2.24 17.05 7.85
C GLN A 8 2.29 15.65 8.48
N PRO A 9 2.37 15.54 9.83
CA PRO A 9 2.68 14.28 10.52
C PRO A 9 1.65 13.19 10.27
N ASP A 10 0.41 13.59 9.98
CA ASP A 10 -0.70 12.68 9.75
C ASP A 10 -0.85 12.29 8.27
N HIS A 11 -0.01 12.82 7.37
CA HIS A 11 -0.02 12.43 5.96
C HIS A 11 0.88 11.21 5.72
N PRO A 12 0.55 10.37 4.73
CA PRO A 12 1.42 9.28 4.36
C PRO A 12 2.78 9.82 3.88
N VAL A 13 3.85 9.13 4.28
CA VAL A 13 5.19 9.41 3.77
C VAL A 13 5.26 9.02 2.29
N THR A 14 5.79 9.91 1.47
CA THR A 14 5.96 9.72 0.03
C THR A 14 7.41 9.98 -0.36
N LEU A 15 7.75 9.78 -1.64
CA LEU A 15 9.11 10.00 -2.18
C LEU A 15 10.19 9.13 -1.51
N VAL A 16 9.80 7.92 -1.08
CA VAL A 16 10.71 6.90 -0.56
C VAL A 16 10.84 5.78 -1.58
N ASP A 17 12.08 5.34 -1.80
CA ASP A 17 12.33 4.14 -2.60
C ASP A 17 12.03 2.87 -1.81
N TRP A 18 11.94 1.75 -2.53
CA TRP A 18 11.63 0.44 -1.95
C TRP A 18 12.67 0.02 -0.90
N ALA A 19 13.95 0.29 -1.16
CA ALA A 19 15.04 -0.07 -0.24
C ALA A 19 14.91 0.67 1.10
N SER A 20 14.54 1.95 1.07
CA SER A 20 14.26 2.76 2.26
C SER A 20 13.05 2.23 3.03
N ALA A 21 11.99 1.83 2.33
CA ALA A 21 10.81 1.23 2.96
C ALA A 21 11.16 -0.11 3.67
N VAL A 22 11.97 -0.96 3.03
CA VAL A 22 12.49 -2.19 3.67
C VAL A 22 13.40 -1.88 4.85
N ALA A 23 14.27 -0.88 4.74
CA ALA A 23 15.14 -0.45 5.83
C ALA A 23 14.32 0.05 7.03
N PHE A 24 13.23 0.78 6.79
CA PHE A 24 12.29 1.18 7.84
C PHE A 24 11.66 -0.02 8.55
N CYS A 25 11.17 -1.02 7.80
CA CYS A 25 10.64 -2.24 8.42
C CYS A 25 11.69 -2.95 9.29
N ARG A 26 12.95 -3.01 8.84
CA ARG A 26 14.04 -3.62 9.63
C ARG A 26 14.33 -2.84 10.90
N TRP A 27 14.35 -1.51 10.83
CA TRP A 27 14.52 -0.65 12.00
C TRP A 27 13.36 -0.85 12.98
N GLU A 28 12.13 -0.92 12.49
CA GLU A 28 10.93 -1.12 13.31
C GLU A 28 10.89 -2.52 13.95
N ALA A 29 11.34 -3.55 13.22
CA ALA A 29 11.53 -4.89 13.76
C ALA A 29 12.55 -4.90 14.91
N ALA A 30 13.70 -4.23 14.76
CA ALA A 30 14.68 -4.11 15.82
C ALA A 30 14.14 -3.33 17.03
N ARG A 31 13.33 -2.29 16.80
CA ARG A 31 12.74 -1.44 17.83
C ARG A 31 11.67 -2.15 18.65
N THR A 32 10.85 -2.98 18.01
CA THR A 32 9.66 -3.59 18.62
C THR A 32 9.84 -5.06 18.99
N GLY A 33 10.83 -5.74 18.40
CA GLY A 33 11.00 -7.19 18.53
C GLY A 33 9.99 -8.02 17.72
N LEU A 34 9.16 -7.38 16.88
CA LEU A 34 8.17 -8.04 16.04
C LEU A 34 8.68 -8.21 14.61
N GLY A 35 8.09 -9.16 13.86
CA GLY A 35 8.44 -9.42 12.46
C GLY A 35 7.87 -8.38 11.49
N TRP A 36 8.46 -7.18 11.45
CA TRP A 36 8.06 -6.13 10.49
C TRP A 36 8.71 -6.35 9.11
N ARG A 37 7.89 -6.28 8.07
CA ARG A 37 8.29 -6.29 6.66
C ARG A 37 7.23 -5.59 5.81
N LEU A 38 7.57 -5.29 4.55
CA LEU A 38 6.56 -4.94 3.56
C LEU A 38 5.62 -6.13 3.33
N PRO A 39 4.32 -5.88 3.06
CA PRO A 39 3.38 -6.93 2.69
C PRO A 39 3.76 -7.51 1.32
N ASP A 40 3.47 -8.79 1.10
CA ASP A 40 3.40 -9.32 -0.26
C ASP A 40 2.17 -8.74 -0.97
N GLU A 41 2.22 -8.64 -2.29
CA GLU A 41 1.12 -8.06 -3.07
C GLU A 41 -0.23 -8.76 -2.87
N LEU A 42 -0.23 -10.08 -2.62
CA LEU A 42 -1.47 -10.81 -2.34
C LEU A 42 -1.92 -10.67 -0.89
N GLU A 43 -1.01 -10.40 0.05
CA GLU A 43 -1.39 -9.99 1.41
C GLU A 43 -2.04 -8.62 1.40
N TRP A 44 -1.47 -7.68 0.64
CA TRP A 44 -2.05 -6.35 0.44
C TRP A 44 -3.43 -6.47 -0.22
N GLU A 45 -3.56 -7.29 -1.28
CA GLU A 45 -4.85 -7.47 -1.97
C GLU A 45 -5.88 -8.13 -1.05
N LYS A 46 -5.45 -9.09 -0.23
CA LYS A 46 -6.31 -9.70 0.77
C LYS A 46 -6.81 -8.66 1.77
N ALA A 47 -5.91 -7.80 2.24
CA ALA A 47 -6.24 -6.72 3.16
C ALA A 47 -7.29 -5.76 2.56
N ALA A 48 -7.21 -5.48 1.26
CA ALA A 48 -8.13 -4.61 0.54
C ALA A 48 -9.50 -5.26 0.25
N ARG A 49 -9.49 -6.50 -0.25
CA ARG A 49 -10.68 -7.15 -0.83
C ARG A 49 -11.39 -8.12 0.12
N GLY A 50 -10.80 -8.47 1.26
CA GLY A 50 -11.40 -9.45 2.15
C GLY A 50 -11.49 -10.85 1.55
N VAL A 51 -12.57 -11.58 1.82
CA VAL A 51 -12.79 -12.97 1.37
C VAL A 51 -13.74 -13.10 0.19
N ASP A 52 -14.47 -12.04 -0.13
CA ASP A 52 -15.55 -12.03 -1.12
C ASP A 52 -15.11 -11.57 -2.52
N GLY A 53 -13.87 -11.09 -2.64
CA GLY A 53 -13.32 -10.69 -3.93
C GLY A 53 -13.98 -9.41 -4.48
N ARG A 54 -14.48 -8.52 -3.63
CA ARG A 54 -15.01 -7.20 -4.01
C ARG A 54 -14.07 -6.42 -4.94
N PRO A 55 -14.57 -5.71 -5.96
CA PRO A 55 -13.75 -4.93 -6.87
C PRO A 55 -13.20 -3.64 -6.24
N PHE A 56 -13.88 -3.04 -5.27
CA PHE A 56 -13.44 -1.86 -4.53
C PHE A 56 -13.35 -2.17 -3.04
N VAL A 57 -12.53 -1.42 -2.30
CA VAL A 57 -12.30 -1.63 -0.86
C VAL A 57 -13.63 -1.66 -0.06
N TRP A 58 -14.58 -0.80 -0.44
CA TRP A 58 -15.91 -0.68 0.15
C TRP A 58 -16.98 -1.62 -0.43
N GLY A 59 -16.71 -2.37 -1.51
CA GLY A 59 -17.67 -3.28 -2.13
C GLY A 59 -17.72 -3.18 -3.65
N ASP A 60 -18.92 -3.23 -4.22
CA ASP A 60 -19.10 -3.42 -5.67
C ASP A 60 -19.41 -2.14 -6.45
N GLN A 61 -19.70 -1.04 -5.76
CA GLN A 61 -20.13 0.21 -6.39
C GLN A 61 -18.93 1.06 -6.80
N PRO A 62 -18.81 1.46 -8.08
CA PRO A 62 -17.78 2.39 -8.50
C PRO A 62 -18.14 3.80 -8.00
N GLU A 63 -17.36 4.32 -7.06
CA GLU A 63 -17.54 5.68 -6.54
C GLU A 63 -16.18 6.33 -6.28
N ALA A 64 -15.81 7.30 -7.12
CA ALA A 64 -14.52 7.97 -7.03
C ALA A 64 -14.44 8.88 -5.80
N GLY A 65 -15.58 9.45 -5.36
CA GLY A 65 -15.66 10.34 -4.21
C GLY A 65 -15.52 9.63 -2.85
N TRP A 66 -15.20 8.34 -2.82
CA TRP A 66 -14.98 7.57 -1.59
C TRP A 66 -13.50 7.31 -1.28
N ALA A 67 -12.59 7.72 -2.16
CA ALA A 67 -11.15 7.65 -1.93
C ALA A 67 -10.41 8.88 -2.48
N ASN A 68 -9.18 9.09 -2.01
CA ASN A 68 -8.30 10.12 -2.56
C ASN A 68 -7.71 9.67 -3.90
N VAL A 69 -8.46 9.85 -4.98
CA VAL A 69 -8.05 9.50 -6.35
C VAL A 69 -8.25 10.69 -7.29
N LEU A 70 -7.52 10.70 -8.41
CA LEU A 70 -7.55 11.79 -9.39
C LEU A 70 -8.96 12.12 -9.89
N SER A 71 -9.81 11.11 -10.10
CA SER A 71 -11.19 11.30 -10.57
C SER A 71 -12.18 11.71 -9.47
N GLY A 72 -11.77 11.66 -8.20
CA GLY A 72 -12.60 11.93 -7.03
C GLY A 72 -12.22 13.19 -6.25
N THR A 73 -11.11 13.86 -6.61
CA THR A 73 -10.57 15.01 -5.87
C THR A 73 -10.35 16.26 -6.73
N SER A 74 -10.13 17.40 -6.05
CA SER A 74 -10.07 18.75 -6.62
C SER A 74 -8.93 18.94 -7.64
N ASP A 75 -9.02 20.02 -8.44
CA ASP A 75 -8.04 20.49 -9.45
C ASP A 75 -6.55 20.50 -9.04
N THR A 76 -6.23 20.36 -7.75
CA THR A 76 -4.87 20.24 -7.24
C THR A 76 -4.66 18.90 -6.53
N PRO A 77 -4.12 17.89 -7.24
CA PRO A 77 -3.83 16.58 -6.66
C PRO A 77 -2.85 16.68 -5.50
N ARG A 78 -3.25 16.17 -4.32
CA ARG A 78 -2.37 16.07 -3.13
C ARG A 78 -2.77 14.88 -2.23
N PRO A 79 -1.83 14.31 -1.45
CA PRO A 79 -2.20 13.35 -0.43
C PRO A 79 -3.06 14.03 0.64
N SER A 80 -3.87 13.23 1.32
CA SER A 80 -4.71 13.61 2.46
C SER A 80 -4.17 12.93 3.73
N PRO A 81 -4.51 13.43 4.93
CA PRO A 81 -4.22 12.73 6.17
C PRO A 81 -4.73 11.28 6.14
N VAL A 82 -4.01 10.37 6.78
CA VAL A 82 -4.47 9.00 7.00
C VAL A 82 -5.81 9.06 7.74
N GLY A 83 -6.82 8.34 7.23
CA GLY A 83 -8.17 8.32 7.81
C GLY A 83 -9.09 9.46 7.35
N ALA A 84 -8.65 10.37 6.48
CA ALA A 84 -9.52 11.43 5.93
C ALA A 84 -10.68 10.89 5.07
N TRP A 85 -10.58 9.64 4.61
CA TRP A 85 -11.54 8.96 3.73
C TRP A 85 -12.18 7.78 4.49
N PRO A 86 -13.26 8.01 5.25
CA PRO A 86 -13.84 6.99 6.13
C PRO A 86 -14.52 5.83 5.37
N THR A 87 -14.76 6.00 4.07
CA THR A 87 -15.30 4.95 3.20
C THR A 87 -14.21 4.10 2.55
N ASP A 88 -12.98 4.61 2.45
CA ASP A 88 -11.80 3.85 2.02
C ASP A 88 -11.24 3.02 3.19
N VAL A 89 -12.08 2.10 3.67
CA VAL A 89 -11.79 1.19 4.79
C VAL A 89 -12.19 -0.21 4.39
N SER A 90 -11.24 -1.14 4.47
CA SER A 90 -11.48 -2.53 4.08
C SER A 90 -12.32 -3.29 5.10
N PRO A 91 -12.82 -4.49 4.77
CA PRO A 91 -13.52 -5.37 5.72
C PRO A 91 -12.73 -5.69 6.99
N TYR A 92 -11.41 -5.53 6.95
CA TYR A 92 -10.51 -5.76 8.08
C TYR A 92 -10.15 -4.47 8.83
N GLY A 93 -10.75 -3.33 8.47
CA GLY A 93 -10.52 -2.04 9.13
C GLY A 93 -9.25 -1.32 8.65
N VAL A 94 -8.69 -1.68 7.50
CA VAL A 94 -7.49 -1.05 6.95
C VAL A 94 -7.88 0.15 6.09
N PHE A 95 -7.33 1.31 6.40
CA PHE A 95 -7.63 2.58 5.71
C PHE A 95 -6.72 2.78 4.50
N GLY A 96 -7.22 3.50 3.49
CA GLY A 96 -6.37 4.08 2.44
C GLY A 96 -5.90 3.08 1.39
N LEU A 97 -6.68 2.02 1.12
CA LEU A 97 -6.29 0.99 0.15
C LEU A 97 -6.84 1.26 -1.26
N ALA A 98 -7.68 2.28 -1.47
CA ALA A 98 -8.23 2.63 -2.78
C ALA A 98 -7.58 3.88 -3.40
N GLY A 99 -6.70 4.58 -2.68
CA GLY A 99 -6.06 5.80 -3.17
C GLY A 99 -5.08 6.36 -2.15
N ASN A 100 -4.85 7.67 -2.21
CA ASN A 100 -3.96 8.43 -1.32
C ASN A 100 -2.46 8.14 -1.44
N THR A 101 -2.02 6.90 -1.54
CA THR A 101 -0.64 6.54 -1.89
C THR A 101 -0.57 5.18 -2.55
N ARG A 102 0.44 5.04 -3.39
CA ARG A 102 0.87 3.73 -3.87
C ARG A 102 1.75 3.09 -2.81
N ASP A 103 1.44 1.85 -2.46
CA ASP A 103 2.16 1.11 -1.42
C ASP A 103 3.16 0.12 -2.03
N TRP A 104 4.41 0.18 -1.58
CA TRP A 104 5.43 -0.80 -1.92
C TRP A 104 5.08 -2.18 -1.32
N CYS A 105 5.15 -3.21 -2.14
CA CYS A 105 5.09 -4.61 -1.70
C CYS A 105 6.50 -5.23 -1.65
N GLY A 106 6.66 -6.28 -0.84
CA GLY A 106 7.93 -6.94 -0.58
C GLY A 106 8.43 -7.83 -1.73
N ASN A 107 7.56 -8.22 -2.65
CA ASN A 107 7.85 -9.13 -3.75
C ASN A 107 8.21 -8.39 -5.06
N VAL A 108 8.86 -9.13 -5.96
CA VAL A 108 9.01 -8.73 -7.36
C VAL A 108 7.64 -8.80 -8.03
N TRP A 109 7.35 -7.82 -8.90
CA TRP A 109 6.16 -7.85 -9.74
C TRP A 109 6.37 -8.84 -10.88
N GLU A 110 5.43 -9.77 -11.04
CA GLU A 110 5.37 -10.68 -12.17
C GLU A 110 3.96 -10.65 -12.77
N ALA A 111 3.84 -10.76 -14.09
CA ALA A 111 2.55 -10.70 -14.76
C ALA A 111 1.58 -11.82 -14.32
N GLY A 112 2.13 -12.97 -13.88
CA GLY A 112 1.36 -14.09 -13.34
C GLY A 112 1.01 -13.97 -11.85
N GLY A 113 1.44 -12.91 -11.18
CA GLY A 113 1.38 -12.77 -9.73
C GLY A 113 2.42 -13.61 -8.99
N PRO A 114 2.47 -13.53 -7.65
CA PRO A 114 3.44 -14.26 -6.84
C PRO A 114 3.12 -15.76 -6.79
N PRO A 115 4.13 -16.60 -6.48
CA PRO A 115 3.99 -18.05 -6.50
C PRO A 115 2.98 -18.53 -5.46
N CYS A 116 2.00 -19.33 -5.93
CA CYS A 116 0.97 -19.94 -5.09
C CYS A 116 0.91 -21.48 -5.25
N PRO A 117 2.00 -22.22 -4.98
CA PRO A 117 2.00 -23.67 -5.12
C PRO A 117 0.93 -24.31 -4.21
N GLY A 118 0.09 -25.18 -4.80
CA GLY A 118 -1.03 -25.79 -4.06
C GLY A 118 -2.11 -24.80 -3.60
N GLY A 119 -2.15 -23.59 -4.19
CA GLY A 119 -3.14 -22.56 -3.84
C GLY A 119 -2.80 -21.74 -2.58
N ALA A 120 -1.61 -21.92 -2.02
CA ALA A 120 -1.13 -21.15 -0.87
C ALA A 120 -0.03 -20.17 -1.30
N LEU A 121 -0.16 -18.91 -0.90
CA LEU A 121 0.85 -17.89 -1.15
C LEU A 121 2.19 -18.29 -0.53
N GLN A 122 3.24 -18.30 -1.35
CA GLN A 122 4.61 -18.42 -0.89
C GLN A 122 5.25 -17.03 -0.83
N ILE A 123 5.57 -16.56 0.37
CA ILE A 123 6.22 -15.27 0.57
C ILE A 123 7.68 -15.36 0.13
N VAL A 124 8.01 -14.70 -0.98
CA VAL A 124 9.38 -14.61 -1.50
C VAL A 124 9.76 -13.12 -1.59
N PRO A 125 10.43 -12.57 -0.56
CA PRO A 125 10.89 -11.18 -0.60
C PRO A 125 11.88 -10.97 -1.74
N ALA A 126 11.77 -9.83 -2.42
CA ALA A 126 12.77 -9.43 -3.40
C ALA A 126 14.12 -9.19 -2.72
N ALA A 127 15.21 -9.55 -3.41
CA ALA A 127 16.55 -9.21 -2.96
C ALA A 127 16.82 -7.70 -3.16
N ALA A 128 17.77 -7.14 -2.42
CA ALA A 128 18.09 -5.72 -2.54
C ALA A 128 18.77 -5.37 -3.88
N ASP A 129 19.49 -6.33 -4.45
CA ASP A 129 20.21 -6.26 -5.73
C ASP A 129 19.40 -6.79 -6.91
N ASP A 130 18.15 -7.20 -6.70
CA ASP A 130 17.27 -7.66 -7.77
C ASP A 130 16.79 -6.47 -8.62
N GLU A 131 17.23 -6.41 -9.88
CA GLU A 131 16.94 -5.31 -10.81
C GLU A 131 15.51 -5.29 -11.35
N ARG A 132 14.70 -6.32 -11.07
CA ARG A 132 13.30 -6.40 -11.54
C ARG A 132 12.42 -5.38 -10.83
N PHE A 133 11.27 -5.05 -11.41
CA PHE A 133 10.32 -4.14 -10.76
C PHE A 133 9.72 -4.76 -9.50
N ARG A 134 9.46 -3.91 -8.50
CA ARG A 134 8.75 -4.31 -7.27
C ARG A 134 7.26 -4.13 -7.47
N ALA A 135 6.47 -5.00 -6.85
CA ALA A 135 5.04 -4.83 -6.85
C ALA A 135 4.63 -3.58 -6.07
N VAL A 136 3.62 -2.89 -6.59
CA VAL A 136 3.03 -1.69 -6.01
C VAL A 136 1.52 -1.81 -6.14
N ARG A 137 0.80 -1.54 -5.07
CA ARG A 137 -0.66 -1.67 -5.01
C ARG A 137 -1.34 -0.38 -4.56
N GLY A 138 -2.67 -0.39 -4.59
CA GLY A 138 -3.52 0.74 -4.25
C GLY A 138 -3.80 1.65 -5.44
N GLY A 139 -3.58 2.94 -5.22
CA GLY A 139 -3.81 4.00 -6.19
C GLY A 139 -3.12 5.26 -5.70
N ALA A 140 -3.24 6.37 -6.41
CA ALA A 140 -2.72 7.64 -5.92
C ALA A 140 -3.75 8.74 -6.15
N TRP A 141 -3.51 9.85 -5.46
CA TRP A 141 -4.24 11.10 -5.60
C TRP A 141 -4.02 11.74 -6.96
#